data_AF-A0A318HHJ3-F1
#
_entry.id   AF-A0A318HHJ3-F1
#
_cell.length_a   1.000
_cell.length_b   1.000
_cell.length_c   1.000
_cell.angle_alpha   90.00
_cell.angle_beta   90.00
_cell.angle_gamma   90.00
#
_symmetry.space_group_name_H-M   'P 1'
#
loop_
_entity.id
_entity.type
_entity.pdbx_description
1 polymer ?
#
loop_
_entity_poly.entity_id
_entity_poly.type
_entity_poly.pdbx_seq_one_letter_code
_entity_poly.pdbx_strand_id
1 'polypeptide(L)'
;MQRPTAVTAGLFEGVKAVARDVAAQNDAGALGADGLMQTGHRLIDLGVKAYAAFLQAAIAGPWWAAPTSGEPEPSDPITVAAQPYARSFAIVEPFVRVGIPRMRIPNQAIRFEPEALPIGATQFRIAVKNYDFIGANYRGKVALRPAGPASGAQAAASIEVIVGL
;
A
#
# COMPACT_ATOMS: atom_id res chain seq x y z
N MET A 1 -15.37 -4.00 -14.47
CA MET A 1 -16.19 -4.38 -13.30
C MET A 1 -16.29 -5.91 -13.23
N GLN A 2 -15.46 -6.58 -12.43
CA GLN A 2 -15.50 -8.03 -12.24
C GLN A 2 -15.70 -8.38 -10.75
N ARG A 3 -16.95 -8.76 -10.47
CA ARG A 3 -17.52 -9.61 -9.39
C ARG A 3 -16.71 -9.91 -8.11
N PRO A 4 -17.03 -9.24 -6.98
CA PRO A 4 -16.70 -9.71 -5.62
C PRO A 4 -17.58 -10.89 -5.13
N THR A 5 -18.56 -11.34 -5.92
CA THR A 5 -19.55 -12.37 -5.54
C THR A 5 -18.99 -13.80 -5.43
N ALA A 6 -17.82 -14.07 -6.02
CA ALA A 6 -17.28 -15.43 -6.10
C ALA A 6 -16.66 -15.93 -4.77
N VAL A 7 -16.09 -15.02 -3.97
CA VAL A 7 -15.34 -15.39 -2.76
C VAL A 7 -16.29 -15.68 -1.59
N THR A 8 -17.37 -14.89 -1.44
CA THR A 8 -18.38 -15.10 -0.40
C THR A 8 -19.23 -16.35 -0.66
N ALA A 9 -19.58 -16.64 -1.92
CA ALA A 9 -20.30 -17.85 -2.27
C ALA A 9 -19.51 -19.15 -1.95
N GLY A 10 -18.18 -19.14 -2.17
CA GLY A 10 -17.32 -20.28 -1.87
C GLY A 10 -17.24 -20.63 -0.38
N LEU A 11 -17.29 -19.62 0.51
CA LEU A 11 -17.28 -19.83 1.95
C LEU A 11 -18.58 -20.49 2.45
N PHE A 12 -19.74 -20.03 1.97
CA PHE A 12 -21.03 -20.59 2.35
C PHE A 12 -21.23 -22.02 1.86
N GLU A 13 -20.74 -22.35 0.67
CA GLU A 13 -20.76 -23.72 0.15
C GLU A 13 -19.83 -24.66 0.94
N GLY A 14 -18.66 -24.17 1.38
CA GLY A 14 -17.77 -24.91 2.26
C GLY A 14 -18.41 -25.28 3.61
N VAL A 15 -19.13 -24.34 4.22
CA VAL A 15 -19.84 -24.59 5.50
C VAL A 15 -20.97 -25.61 5.32
N LYS A 16 -21.75 -25.51 4.22
CA LYS A 16 -22.82 -26.47 3.92
C LYS A 16 -22.29 -27.88 3.66
N ALA A 17 -21.16 -28.00 2.98
CA ALA A 17 -20.54 -29.30 2.71
C ALA A 17 -20.10 -29.99 4.00
N VAL A 18 -19.48 -29.25 4.93
CA VAL A 18 -19.10 -29.77 6.25
C VAL A 18 -20.32 -30.20 7.06
N ALA A 19 -21.40 -29.40 7.07
CA ALA A 19 -22.63 -29.75 7.77
C ALA A 19 -23.27 -31.04 7.23
N ARG A 20 -23.23 -31.28 5.92
CA ARG A 20 -23.74 -32.51 5.30
C ARG A 20 -22.87 -33.73 5.59
N ASP A 21 -21.55 -33.58 5.58
CA ASP A 21 -20.61 -34.66 5.92
C ASP A 21 -20.80 -35.13 7.37
N VAL A 22 -21.00 -34.18 8.30
CA VAL A 22 -21.26 -34.49 9.71
C VAL A 22 -22.63 -35.16 9.90
N ALA A 23 -23.67 -34.71 9.20
CA ALA A 23 -24.99 -35.35 9.26
C ALA A 23 -24.95 -36.79 8.72
N ALA A 24 -24.25 -37.02 7.60
CA ALA A 24 -24.11 -38.35 7.01
C ALA A 24 -23.32 -39.33 7.91
N GLN A 25 -22.30 -38.85 8.64
CA GLN A 25 -21.53 -39.68 9.57
C GLN A 25 -22.30 -40.01 10.86
N ASN A 26 -23.19 -39.11 11.30
CA ASN A 26 -24.10 -39.36 12.42
C ASN A 26 -25.17 -40.40 12.05
N ASP A 27 -25.78 -40.28 10.87
CA ASP A 27 -26.81 -41.20 10.39
C ASP A 27 -26.26 -42.62 10.10
N ALA A 28 -24.96 -42.73 9.80
CA ALA A 28 -24.28 -44.01 9.59
C ALA A 28 -23.97 -44.79 10.89
N GLY A 29 -24.30 -44.24 12.08
CA GLY A 29 -24.08 -44.92 13.37
C GLY A 29 -22.61 -45.15 13.73
N ALA A 30 -21.68 -44.44 13.06
CA ALA A 30 -20.24 -44.70 13.09
C ALA A 30 -19.47 -43.97 14.21
N LEU A 31 -20.16 -43.40 15.20
CA LEU A 31 -19.50 -42.66 16.30
C LEU A 31 -18.99 -43.60 17.39
N GLY A 32 -17.97 -44.40 17.05
CA GLY A 32 -17.01 -44.90 18.04
C GLY A 32 -16.14 -43.75 18.58
N ALA A 33 -15.43 -43.99 19.69
CA ALA A 33 -14.58 -42.99 20.35
C ALA A 33 -13.59 -42.28 19.39
N ASP A 34 -13.08 -43.00 18.39
CA ASP A 34 -12.16 -42.46 17.37
C ASP A 34 -12.84 -41.47 16.41
N GLY A 35 -14.12 -41.69 16.08
CA GLY A 35 -14.92 -40.79 15.25
C GLY A 35 -15.22 -39.45 15.93
N LEU A 36 -15.40 -39.48 17.26
CA LEU A 36 -15.55 -38.26 18.07
C LEU A 36 -14.25 -37.45 18.12
N MET A 37 -13.09 -38.10 18.25
CA MET A 37 -11.79 -37.40 18.23
C MET A 37 -11.51 -36.76 16.86
N GLN A 38 -11.80 -37.47 15.76
CA GLN A 38 -11.60 -36.93 14.41
C GLN A 38 -12.57 -35.77 14.11
N THR A 39 -13.82 -35.88 14.55
CA THR A 39 -14.82 -34.80 14.42
C THR A 39 -14.43 -33.58 15.25
N GLY A 40 -13.95 -33.77 16.49
CA GLY A 40 -13.45 -32.71 17.34
C GLY A 40 -12.28 -31.94 16.70
N HIS A 41 -11.31 -32.66 16.13
CA HIS A 41 -10.20 -32.04 15.41
C HIS A 41 -10.67 -31.21 14.20
N ARG A 42 -11.62 -31.73 13.42
CA ARG A 42 -12.17 -31.00 12.27
C ARG A 42 -12.93 -29.74 12.68
N LEU A 43 -13.66 -29.77 13.79
CA LEU A 43 -14.37 -28.60 14.31
C LEU A 43 -13.40 -27.53 14.85
N ILE A 44 -12.33 -27.93 15.54
CA ILE A 44 -11.30 -27.00 16.02
C ILE A 44 -10.57 -26.36 14.83
N ASP A 45 -10.15 -27.14 13.84
CA ASP A 45 -9.49 -26.64 12.64
C ASP A 45 -10.39 -25.67 11.85
N LEU A 46 -11.70 -25.99 11.75
CA LEU A 46 -12.68 -25.10 11.15
C LEU A 46 -12.83 -23.81 11.96
N GLY A 47 -12.88 -23.89 13.29
CA GLY A 47 -12.97 -22.74 14.19
C GLY A 47 -11.75 -21.82 14.06
N VAL A 48 -10.54 -22.39 14.01
CA VAL A 48 -9.29 -21.64 13.81
C VAL A 48 -9.28 -20.96 12.45
N LYS A 49 -9.67 -21.66 11.38
CA LYS A 49 -9.77 -21.07 10.03
C LYS A 49 -10.81 -19.97 9.95
N ALA A 50 -11.96 -20.14 10.60
CA ALA A 50 -13.01 -19.12 10.67
C ALA A 50 -12.54 -17.89 11.44
N TYR A 51 -11.83 -18.08 12.56
CA TYR A 51 -11.27 -16.99 13.34
C TYR A 51 -10.16 -16.24 12.58
N ALA A 52 -9.28 -16.97 11.87
CA ALA A 52 -8.27 -16.36 11.01
C ALA A 52 -8.90 -15.56 9.86
N ALA A 53 -9.93 -16.11 9.20
CA ALA A 53 -10.66 -15.40 8.16
C ALA A 53 -11.40 -14.17 8.71
N PHE A 54 -11.97 -14.26 9.91
CA PHE A 54 -12.60 -13.14 10.59
C PHE A 54 -11.60 -12.04 10.94
N LEU A 55 -10.44 -12.39 11.50
CA LEU A 55 -9.37 -11.43 11.77
C LEU A 55 -8.84 -10.78 10.49
N GLN A 56 -8.64 -11.56 9.43
CA GLN A 56 -8.26 -11.04 8.12
C GLN A 56 -9.30 -10.05 7.58
N ALA A 57 -10.59 -10.36 7.72
CA ALA A 57 -11.68 -9.46 7.33
C ALA A 57 -11.76 -8.21 8.21
N ALA A 58 -11.51 -8.33 9.52
CA ALA A 58 -11.49 -7.21 10.45
C ALA A 58 -10.31 -6.25 10.16
N ILE A 59 -9.12 -6.80 9.87
CA ILE A 59 -7.92 -6.03 9.51
C ILE A 59 -8.07 -5.39 8.13
N ALA A 60 -8.66 -6.08 7.16
CA ALA A 60 -8.90 -5.56 5.82
C ALA A 60 -9.87 -4.36 5.81
N GLY A 61 -10.58 -4.12 6.92
CA GLY A 61 -11.52 -3.04 7.08
C GLY A 61 -12.81 -3.29 6.29
N PRO A 62 -13.85 -2.46 6.52
CA PRO A 62 -15.10 -2.61 5.82
C PRO A 62 -14.90 -2.32 4.33
N TRP A 63 -15.34 -3.22 3.46
CA TRP A 63 -15.33 -2.99 2.00
C TRP A 63 -16.22 -1.80 1.56
N TRP A 64 -17.09 -1.33 2.45
CA TRP A 64 -17.92 -0.13 2.28
C TRP A 64 -17.33 1.13 2.93
N ALA A 65 -16.25 1.00 3.71
CA ALA A 65 -15.56 2.18 4.22
C ALA A 65 -14.91 2.86 3.01
N ALA A 66 -15.37 4.07 2.71
CA ALA A 66 -14.76 4.88 1.68
C ALA A 66 -13.26 4.99 2.01
N PRO A 67 -12.35 4.78 1.03
CA PRO A 67 -10.95 5.13 1.22
C PRO A 67 -10.93 6.57 1.74
N THR A 68 -10.29 6.79 2.89
CA THR A 68 -10.16 8.11 3.51
C THR A 68 -9.76 9.09 2.42
N SER A 69 -10.65 10.03 2.07
CA SER A 69 -10.59 10.83 0.83
C SER A 69 -9.56 11.96 0.91
N GLY A 70 -8.40 11.68 1.47
CA GLY A 70 -7.56 12.68 2.12
C GLY A 70 -6.31 13.12 1.39
N GLU A 71 -6.07 12.87 0.11
CA GLU A 71 -4.70 12.90 -0.47
C GLU A 71 -3.66 12.07 0.34
N PRO A 72 -2.70 11.39 -0.32
CA PRO A 72 -1.61 10.75 0.40
C PRO A 72 -0.81 11.76 1.23
N GLU A 73 -0.39 11.36 2.44
CA GLU A 73 0.46 12.19 3.28
C GLU A 73 1.82 12.43 2.57
N PRO A 74 2.34 13.66 2.54
CA PRO A 74 3.65 13.95 1.99
C PRO A 74 4.76 13.27 2.80
N SER A 75 5.89 13.02 2.15
CA SER A 75 7.10 12.50 2.78
C SER A 75 7.61 13.42 3.89
N ASP A 76 8.53 12.89 4.69
CA ASP A 76 9.34 13.69 5.59
C ASP A 76 10.02 14.87 4.86
N PRO A 77 10.25 16.01 5.55
CA PRO A 77 10.95 17.16 4.99
C PRO A 77 12.37 16.81 4.52
N ILE A 78 12.65 17.08 3.26
CA ILE A 78 13.98 16.93 2.66
C ILE A 78 14.72 18.27 2.79
N THR A 79 15.88 18.25 3.45
CA THR A 79 16.69 19.45 3.67
C THR A 79 17.62 19.72 2.49
N VAL A 80 17.69 20.98 2.07
CA VAL A 80 18.56 21.48 0.99
C VAL A 80 19.20 22.80 1.40
N ALA A 81 20.35 23.11 0.79
CA ALA A 81 21.00 24.40 1.00
C ALA A 81 20.10 25.55 0.56
N ALA A 82 20.03 26.63 1.36
CA ALA A 82 19.36 27.87 0.97
C ALA A 82 20.05 28.49 -0.25
N GLN A 83 19.29 29.14 -1.12
CA GLN A 83 19.79 29.83 -2.31
C GLN A 83 19.11 31.21 -2.44
N PRO A 84 19.78 32.21 -3.03
CA PRO A 84 19.25 33.57 -3.17
C PRO A 84 18.25 33.72 -4.33
N TYR A 85 17.76 32.60 -4.89
CA TYR A 85 16.81 32.56 -6.00
C TYR A 85 15.79 31.43 -5.79
N ALA A 86 14.61 31.57 -6.38
CA ALA A 86 13.59 30.53 -6.39
C ALA A 86 14.02 29.36 -7.29
N ARG A 87 13.70 28.13 -6.89
CA ARG A 87 14.12 26.91 -7.58
C ARG A 87 12.92 26.05 -7.99
N SER A 88 12.91 25.56 -9.22
CA SER A 88 11.99 24.55 -9.70
C SER A 88 12.60 23.15 -9.54
N PHE A 89 11.73 22.14 -9.43
CA PHE A 89 12.13 20.75 -9.31
C PHE A 89 12.08 20.05 -10.67
N ALA A 90 13.05 19.18 -10.92
CA ALA A 90 13.04 18.27 -12.06
C ALA A 90 13.43 16.87 -11.59
N ILE A 91 12.63 15.87 -11.92
CA ILE A 91 12.97 14.47 -11.65
C ILE A 91 14.00 14.03 -12.71
N VAL A 92 15.21 13.71 -12.27
CA VAL A 92 16.32 13.25 -13.13
C VAL A 92 16.29 11.73 -13.25
N GLU A 93 16.08 11.05 -12.12
CA GLU A 93 15.92 9.61 -12.07
C GLU A 93 14.57 9.27 -11.44
N PRO A 94 13.82 8.32 -12.03
CA PRO A 94 12.50 7.95 -11.52
C PRO A 94 12.61 7.34 -10.12
N PHE A 95 11.55 7.51 -9.33
CA PHE A 95 11.47 6.93 -8.00
C PHE A 95 11.20 5.43 -8.10
N VAL A 96 12.16 4.62 -7.66
CA VAL A 96 12.08 3.15 -7.64
C VAL A 96 11.94 2.65 -6.22
N ARG A 97 11.14 1.59 -6.02
CA ARG A 97 10.93 1.01 -4.70
C ARG A 97 12.22 0.38 -4.17
N VAL A 98 12.60 0.71 -2.95
CA VAL A 98 13.75 0.11 -2.27
C VAL A 98 13.49 -1.39 -2.10
N GLY A 99 14.42 -2.22 -2.57
CA GLY A 99 14.30 -3.69 -2.57
C GLY A 99 13.54 -4.31 -3.75
N ILE A 100 12.75 -3.52 -4.51
CA ILE A 100 12.02 -4.01 -5.71
C ILE A 100 12.19 -3.00 -6.86
N PRO A 101 13.34 -3.00 -7.58
CA PRO A 101 13.65 -1.97 -8.58
C PRO A 101 12.71 -1.93 -9.79
N ARG A 102 11.94 -3.00 -10.02
CA ARG A 102 10.94 -3.08 -11.10
C ARG A 102 9.69 -2.24 -10.82
N MET A 103 9.42 -1.92 -9.55
CA MET A 103 8.32 -1.04 -9.17
C MET A 103 8.80 0.42 -9.19
N ARG A 104 8.21 1.22 -10.08
CA ARG A 104 8.51 2.64 -10.25
C ARG A 104 7.27 3.49 -10.10
N ILE A 105 7.41 4.66 -9.50
CA ILE A 105 6.36 5.68 -9.49
C ILE A 105 6.43 6.47 -10.80
N PRO A 106 5.32 6.60 -11.56
CA PRO A 106 5.29 7.48 -12.72
C PRO A 106 5.49 8.95 -12.31
N ASN A 107 6.31 9.70 -13.03
CA ASN A 107 6.63 11.09 -12.69
C ASN A 107 5.38 11.98 -12.52
N GLN A 108 4.35 11.76 -13.33
CA GLN A 108 3.09 12.51 -13.26
C GLN A 108 2.28 12.26 -11.97
N ALA A 109 2.55 11.14 -11.29
CA ALA A 109 1.93 10.77 -10.02
C ALA A 109 2.68 11.37 -8.82
N ILE A 110 3.81 12.05 -9.04
CA ILE A 110 4.60 12.72 -8.01
C ILE A 110 4.24 14.21 -7.99
N ARG A 111 4.18 14.80 -6.80
CA ARG A 111 4.08 16.25 -6.59
C ARG A 111 5.12 16.70 -5.57
N PHE A 112 5.55 17.94 -5.69
CA PHE A 112 6.44 18.58 -4.73
C PHE A 112 5.66 19.58 -3.90
N GLU A 113 5.98 19.66 -2.61
CA GLU A 113 5.38 20.60 -1.68
C GLU A 113 6.51 21.40 -0.99
N PRO A 114 6.67 22.70 -1.28
CA PRO A 114 5.93 23.49 -2.28
C PRO A 114 6.25 23.10 -3.74
N GLU A 115 5.42 23.49 -4.71
CA GLU A 115 5.61 23.17 -6.15
C GLU A 115 6.88 23.78 -6.74
N ALA A 116 7.28 24.94 -6.22
CA ALA A 116 8.58 25.54 -6.45
C ALA A 116 9.15 25.96 -5.09
N LEU A 117 10.45 25.78 -4.91
CA LEU A 117 11.13 26.13 -3.67
C LEU A 117 11.41 27.64 -3.64
N PRO A 118 10.81 28.39 -2.69
CA PRO A 118 11.01 29.83 -2.60
C PRO A 118 12.47 30.22 -2.28
N ILE A 119 12.78 31.51 -2.46
CA ILE A 119 14.07 32.09 -2.09
C ILE A 119 14.34 31.82 -0.60
N GLY A 120 15.54 31.35 -0.28
CA GLY A 120 15.95 31.07 1.10
C GLY A 120 15.32 29.83 1.74
N ALA A 121 14.34 29.17 1.10
CA ALA A 121 13.75 27.95 1.64
C ALA A 121 14.76 26.80 1.63
N THR A 122 14.78 26.04 2.73
CA THR A 122 15.71 24.94 2.97
C THR A 122 15.03 23.58 3.00
N GLN A 123 13.70 23.52 2.85
CA GLN A 123 12.94 22.28 2.98
C GLN A 123 11.88 22.16 1.89
N PHE A 124 11.69 20.94 1.41
CA PHE A 124 10.56 20.55 0.57
C PHE A 124 10.14 19.12 0.90
N ARG A 125 8.95 18.73 0.49
CA ARG A 125 8.42 17.37 0.64
C ARG A 125 8.02 16.82 -0.73
N ILE A 126 7.94 15.49 -0.81
CA ILE A 126 7.47 14.77 -1.98
C ILE A 126 6.19 14.06 -1.60
N ALA A 127 5.13 14.27 -2.35
CA ALA A 127 3.87 13.56 -2.18
C ALA A 127 3.52 12.80 -3.45
N VAL A 128 2.62 11.82 -3.32
CA VAL A 128 2.04 11.11 -4.44
C VAL A 128 0.57 11.45 -4.61
N LYS A 129 0.10 11.47 -5.84
CA LYS A 129 -1.32 11.72 -6.16
C LYS A 129 -2.18 10.46 -6.02
N ASN A 130 -1.56 9.29 -5.95
CA ASN A 130 -2.24 8.00 -5.96
C ASN A 130 -1.80 7.15 -4.75
N TYR A 131 -2.79 6.57 -4.07
CA TYR A 131 -2.63 5.66 -2.94
C TYR A 131 -2.02 4.30 -3.30
N ASP A 132 -1.85 3.98 -4.59
CA ASP A 132 -1.16 2.73 -4.99
C ASP A 132 0.35 2.73 -4.63
N PHE A 133 0.91 3.90 -4.30
CA PHE A 133 2.35 4.08 -4.04
C PHE A 133 2.67 4.44 -2.58
N ILE A 134 1.70 4.33 -1.66
CA ILE A 134 1.92 4.54 -0.22
C ILE A 134 2.30 3.24 0.50
N GLY A 135 2.89 3.38 1.68
CA GLY A 135 3.37 2.29 2.55
C GLY A 135 4.72 1.71 2.12
N ALA A 136 5.52 2.44 1.35
CA ALA A 136 6.82 1.95 0.89
C ALA A 136 7.88 3.04 0.76
N ASN A 137 9.15 2.62 0.83
CA ASN A 137 10.29 3.50 0.62
C ASN A 137 10.69 3.51 -0.85
N TYR A 138 10.90 4.70 -1.40
CA TYR A 138 11.33 4.91 -2.77
C TYR A 138 12.60 5.72 -2.82
N ARG A 139 13.47 5.40 -3.78
CA ARG A 139 14.71 6.10 -4.07
C ARG A 139 14.63 6.75 -5.45
N GLY A 140 14.99 8.03 -5.55
CA GLY A 140 15.02 8.76 -6.80
C GLY A 140 16.02 9.90 -6.76
N LYS A 141 16.15 10.63 -7.88
CA LYS A 141 17.06 11.77 -7.99
C LYS A 141 16.33 13.00 -8.49
N VAL A 142 16.44 14.08 -7.74
CA VAL A 142 15.76 15.36 -8.02
C VAL A 142 16.82 16.42 -8.27
N ALA A 143 16.68 17.18 -9.36
CA ALA A 143 17.46 18.37 -9.64
C ALA A 143 16.69 19.63 -9.28
N LEU A 144 17.39 20.56 -8.64
CA LEU A 144 16.92 21.90 -8.37
C LEU A 144 17.51 22.85 -9.41
N ARG A 145 16.66 23.61 -10.10
CA ARG A 145 17.05 24.57 -11.13
C ARG A 145 16.48 25.96 -10.83
N PRO A 146 17.13 27.06 -11.24
CA PRO A 146 16.52 28.39 -11.13
C PRO A 146 15.14 28.44 -11.81
N ALA A 147 14.14 29.02 -11.15
CA ALA A 147 12.76 29.08 -11.65
C ALA A 147 12.50 30.21 -12.67
N GLY A 148 13.51 31.01 -13.01
CA GLY A 148 13.40 32.13 -13.97
C GLY A 148 14.56 32.17 -14.97
N PRO A 149 14.58 33.17 -15.89
CA PRO A 149 15.65 33.37 -16.86
C PRO A 149 16.89 33.94 -16.14
N ALA A 150 17.52 33.12 -15.28
CA ALA A 150 18.80 33.46 -14.69
C ALA A 150 19.89 33.12 -15.72
N SER A 151 20.37 34.17 -16.37
CA SER A 151 21.55 34.19 -17.22
C SER A 151 22.75 33.60 -16.47
N GLY A 152 23.29 32.50 -16.99
CA GLY A 152 24.51 31.88 -16.48
C GLY A 152 24.27 30.42 -16.12
N ALA A 153 25.09 29.55 -16.68
CA ALA A 153 25.12 28.11 -16.45
C ALA A 153 25.39 27.74 -14.98
N GLN A 154 24.47 28.03 -14.07
CA GLN A 154 24.47 27.49 -12.73
C GLN A 154 24.07 26.02 -12.84
N ALA A 155 25.03 25.15 -12.53
CA ALA A 155 24.86 23.71 -12.60
C ALA A 155 23.66 23.30 -11.74
N ALA A 156 22.73 22.56 -12.36
CA ALA A 156 21.59 22.00 -11.65
C ALA A 156 22.11 21.08 -10.53
N ALA A 157 21.85 21.45 -9.28
CA ALA A 157 22.23 20.61 -8.15
C ALA A 157 21.27 19.41 -8.10
N SER A 158 21.79 18.22 -8.38
CA SER A 158 21.04 16.97 -8.26
C SER A 158 21.26 16.34 -6.89
N ILE A 159 20.19 15.90 -6.25
CA ILE A 159 20.21 15.30 -4.92
C ILE A 159 19.54 13.93 -5.03
N GLU A 160 20.22 12.89 -4.55
CA GLU A 160 19.62 11.57 -4.34
C GLU A 160 18.76 11.63 -3.08
N VAL A 161 17.52 11.18 -3.19
CA VAL A 161 16.55 11.22 -2.10
C VAL A 161 15.92 9.85 -1.91
N ILE A 162 15.74 9.48 -0.64
CA ILE A 162 14.96 8.32 -0.23
C ILE A 162 13.78 8.86 0.55
N VAL A 163 12.57 8.51 0.12
CA VAL A 163 11.33 8.99 0.72
C VAL A 163 10.46 7.82 1.14
N GLY A 164 9.93 7.90 2.35
CA GLY A 164 8.76 7.12 2.77
C GLY A 164 7.52 7.83 2.25
N LEU A 165 6.70 7.08 1.52
CA LEU A 165 5.39 7.50 1.02
C LEU A 165 4.36 6.51 1.53
#